data_AF-A0A2R6KFH3-F1
#
_entry.id   AF-A0A2R6KFH3-F1
#
_cell.length_a   1.000
_cell.length_b   1.000
_cell.length_c   1.000
_cell.angle_alpha   90.00
_cell.angle_beta   90.00
_cell.angle_gamma   90.00
#
_symmetry.space_group_name_H-M   'P 1'
#
loop_
_entity.id
_entity.type
_entity.pdbx_description
1 polymer ?
#
loop_
_entity_poly.entity_id
_entity_poly.type
_entity_poly.pdbx_seq_one_letter_code
_entity_poly.pdbx_strand_id
1 'polypeptide(L)'
;MTDGERAGTDADPQEAIDDASAERRGTRPHGFTAGDTPEGIPFIGAGPGDPGLLTVTGRELCEAADLVVHAGSLVNSELLDAYCDDAETVSSIGKDLEELIPLMRD
;
A
#
# COMPACT_ATOMS: atom_id res chain seq x y z
N MET A 1 17.52 55.49 0.87
CA MET A 1 17.28 54.22 1.56
C MET A 1 16.07 53.63 0.87
N THR A 2 16.30 52.74 -0.09
CA THR A 2 15.23 52.07 -0.85
C THR A 2 14.92 50.77 -0.15
N ASP A 3 13.68 50.63 0.31
CA ASP A 3 13.15 49.39 0.85
C ASP A 3 13.28 48.28 -0.21
N GLY A 4 13.96 47.20 0.18
CA GLY A 4 14.17 46.04 -0.67
C GLY A 4 12.88 45.22 -0.77
N GLU A 5 12.23 45.30 -1.91
CA GLU A 5 11.14 44.42 -2.31
C GLU A 5 11.63 42.97 -2.27
N ARG A 6 11.17 42.18 -1.30
CA ARG A 6 11.37 40.72 -1.35
C ARG A 6 10.47 40.19 -2.46
N ALA A 7 11.06 39.83 -3.58
CA ALA A 7 10.44 38.96 -4.57
C ALA A 7 10.25 37.56 -3.92
N GLY A 8 9.09 37.34 -3.30
CA GLY A 8 8.60 36.00 -3.04
C GLY A 8 8.07 35.46 -4.35
N THR A 9 8.71 34.43 -4.90
CA THR A 9 8.14 33.69 -6.02
C THR A 9 6.82 33.09 -5.54
N ASP A 10 5.71 33.55 -6.12
CA ASP A 10 4.34 33.01 -5.98
C ASP A 10 4.23 31.62 -6.65
N ALA A 11 5.22 30.75 -6.44
CA ALA A 11 5.11 29.37 -6.88
C ALA A 11 4.10 28.68 -5.96
N ASP A 12 3.09 28.05 -6.55
CA ASP A 12 2.15 27.21 -5.83
C ASP A 12 2.96 26.17 -5.04
N PRO A 13 2.85 26.14 -3.70
CA PRO A 13 3.55 25.16 -2.87
C PRO A 13 3.30 23.73 -3.33
N GLN A 14 2.12 23.45 -3.92
CA GLN A 14 1.78 22.14 -4.47
C GLN A 14 2.64 21.81 -5.69
N GLU A 15 2.83 22.75 -6.61
CA GLU A 15 3.61 22.58 -7.84
C GLU A 15 5.09 22.29 -7.52
N ALA A 16 5.66 22.99 -6.53
CA ALA A 16 7.02 22.74 -6.07
C ALA A 16 7.21 21.36 -5.39
N ILE A 17 6.18 20.85 -4.71
CA ILE A 17 6.19 19.51 -4.11
C ILE A 17 6.09 18.43 -5.18
N ASP A 18 5.26 18.65 -6.19
CA ASP A 18 5.03 17.72 -7.28
C ASP A 18 6.28 17.59 -8.17
N ASP A 19 6.91 18.71 -8.53
CA ASP A 19 8.17 18.74 -9.29
C ASP A 19 9.29 18.00 -8.55
N ALA A 20 9.52 18.34 -7.28
CA ALA A 20 10.56 17.70 -6.47
C ALA A 20 10.28 16.21 -6.20
N SER A 21 9.02 15.77 -6.28
CA SER A 21 8.63 14.37 -6.13
C SER A 21 8.79 13.58 -7.42
N ALA A 22 8.55 14.20 -8.57
CA ALA A 22 8.76 13.64 -9.90
C ALA A 22 10.24 13.35 -10.18
N GLU A 23 11.14 14.23 -9.75
CA GLU A 23 12.59 14.09 -10.01
C GLU A 23 13.26 12.96 -9.21
N ARG A 24 12.72 12.57 -8.04
CA ARG A 24 13.36 11.60 -7.12
C ARG A 24 12.86 10.17 -7.25
N ARG A 25 11.75 9.95 -7.96
CA ARG A 25 11.10 8.65 -8.06
C ARG A 25 11.02 8.28 -9.53
N GLY A 26 11.72 7.21 -9.94
CA GLY A 26 11.60 6.64 -11.30
C GLY A 26 10.13 6.33 -11.64
N THR A 27 9.84 5.99 -12.91
CA THR A 27 8.47 5.86 -13.47
C THR A 27 7.49 5.24 -12.48
N ARG A 28 6.77 6.09 -11.76
CA ARG A 28 5.62 5.67 -10.98
C ARG A 28 4.51 5.39 -11.97
N PRO A 29 3.73 4.32 -11.81
CA PRO A 29 2.39 4.33 -12.36
C PRO A 29 1.68 5.54 -11.70
N HIS A 30 1.61 6.64 -12.44
CA HIS A 30 0.93 7.86 -12.05
C HIS A 30 -0.57 7.51 -12.06
N GLY A 31 -1.25 7.69 -10.92
CA GLY A 31 -2.68 7.43 -10.81
C GLY A 31 -3.13 6.48 -9.69
N PHE A 32 -2.22 5.98 -8.85
CA PHE A 32 -2.61 5.20 -7.67
C PHE A 32 -2.23 5.93 -6.37
N THR A 33 -3.25 6.28 -5.61
CA THR A 33 -3.22 6.82 -4.27
C THR A 33 -3.55 5.71 -3.25
N ALA A 34 -3.13 5.91 -2.00
CA ALA A 34 -3.51 4.99 -0.93
C ALA A 34 -5.04 5.02 -0.76
N GLY A 35 -5.69 3.88 -1.01
CA GLY A 35 -7.15 3.75 -0.99
C GLY A 35 -7.80 3.52 -2.35
N ASP A 36 -7.05 3.68 -3.45
CA ASP A 36 -7.53 3.24 -4.76
C ASP A 36 -7.62 1.70 -4.78
N THR A 37 -8.73 1.18 -5.33
CA THR A 37 -8.95 -0.25 -5.55
C THR A 37 -8.75 -0.58 -7.03
N PRO A 38 -7.51 -0.74 -7.50
CA PRO A 38 -7.25 -1.08 -8.90
C PRO A 38 -7.75 -2.47 -9.25
N GLU A 39 -7.98 -2.70 -10.54
CA GLU A 39 -8.14 -4.05 -11.08
C GLU A 39 -6.84 -4.84 -10.85
N GLY A 40 -6.92 -5.94 -10.07
CA GLY A 40 -5.79 -6.82 -9.79
C GLY A 40 -5.69 -7.24 -8.33
N ILE A 41 -4.49 -7.68 -7.93
CA ILE A 41 -4.20 -8.17 -6.58
C ILE A 41 -3.78 -6.99 -5.69
N PRO A 42 -4.54 -6.66 -4.62
CA PRO A 42 -4.18 -5.58 -3.73
C PRO A 42 -3.00 -5.95 -2.84
N PHE A 43 -1.99 -5.08 -2.78
CA PHE A 43 -0.89 -5.19 -1.83
C PHE A 43 -1.21 -4.36 -0.58
N ILE A 44 -1.49 -5.04 0.53
CA ILE A 44 -1.96 -4.42 1.76
C ILE A 44 -0.82 -4.39 2.79
N GLY A 45 -0.59 -3.22 3.39
CA GLY A 45 0.27 -3.10 4.56
C GLY A 45 -0.48 -3.54 5.81
N ALA A 46 -0.06 -4.64 6.45
CA ALA A 46 -0.70 -5.19 7.66
C ALA A 46 -0.57 -4.32 8.93
N GLY A 47 0.11 -3.17 8.84
CA GLY A 47 0.41 -2.33 9.99
C GLY A 47 1.50 -2.92 10.90
N PRO A 48 1.65 -2.40 12.13
CA PRO A 48 2.71 -2.80 13.05
C PRO A 48 2.40 -4.05 13.89
N GLY A 49 1.23 -4.68 13.71
CA GLY A 49 0.87 -5.97 14.31
C GLY A 49 -0.47 -5.99 15.04
N ASP A 50 -0.95 -4.87 15.58
CA ASP A 50 -2.29 -4.78 16.15
C ASP A 50 -3.34 -4.79 15.01
N PRO A 51 -4.32 -5.73 15.01
CA PRO A 51 -5.35 -5.79 13.97
C PRO A 51 -6.14 -4.47 13.81
N GLY A 52 -6.36 -3.73 14.90
CA GLY A 52 -7.06 -2.44 14.88
C GLY A 52 -6.28 -1.31 14.21
N LEU A 53 -5.00 -1.52 13.87
CA LEU A 53 -4.16 -0.58 13.14
C LEU A 53 -4.11 -0.87 11.63
N LEU A 54 -4.80 -1.91 11.16
CA LEU A 54 -5.04 -2.09 9.73
C LEU A 54 -5.90 -0.92 9.22
N THR A 55 -5.55 -0.40 8.05
CA THR A 55 -6.37 0.63 7.41
C THR A 55 -7.77 0.09 7.12
N VAL A 56 -8.79 0.96 7.15
CA VAL A 56 -10.19 0.57 6.90
C VAL A 56 -10.34 -0.17 5.56
N THR A 57 -9.79 0.39 4.47
CA THR A 57 -9.82 -0.25 3.14
C THR A 57 -9.08 -1.58 3.11
N GLY A 58 -7.94 -1.68 3.79
CA GLY A 58 -7.19 -2.94 3.90
C GLY A 58 -8.00 -4.04 4.60
N ARG A 59 -8.70 -3.69 5.69
CA ARG A 59 -9.59 -4.62 6.38
C ARG A 59 -10.74 -5.09 5.48
N GLU A 60 -11.43 -4.16 4.82
CA GLU A 60 -12.54 -4.47 3.92
C GLU A 60 -12.12 -5.40 2.77
N LEU A 61 -10.90 -5.21 2.23
CA LEU A 61 -10.34 -6.09 1.22
C LEU A 61 -9.97 -7.48 1.77
N CYS A 62 -9.42 -7.57 2.98
CA CYS A 62 -9.16 -8.85 3.64
C CYS A 62 -10.46 -9.63 3.89
N GLU A 63 -11.48 -8.96 4.42
CA GLU A 63 -12.80 -9.56 4.72
C GLU A 63 -13.52 -10.06 3.46
N ALA A 64 -13.23 -9.47 2.30
CA ALA A 64 -13.83 -9.84 1.02
C ALA A 64 -12.95 -10.78 0.18
N ALA A 65 -11.74 -11.11 0.62
CA ALA A 65 -10.80 -11.90 -0.18
C ALA A 65 -11.11 -13.40 -0.13
N ASP A 66 -10.97 -14.08 -1.27
CA ASP A 66 -11.00 -15.55 -1.33
C ASP A 66 -9.61 -16.16 -1.01
N LEU A 67 -8.54 -15.40 -1.22
CA LEU A 67 -7.15 -15.81 -0.99
C LEU A 67 -6.34 -14.68 -0.35
N VAL A 68 -5.61 -15.00 0.72
CA VAL A 68 -4.69 -14.08 1.39
C VAL A 68 -3.30 -14.69 1.48
N VAL A 69 -2.35 -14.09 0.78
CA VAL A 69 -0.92 -14.44 0.90
C VAL A 69 -0.24 -13.47 1.86
N HIS A 70 0.38 -14.00 2.93
CA HIS A 70 0.97 -13.18 4.01
C HIS A 70 2.44 -13.52 4.27
N ALA A 71 3.19 -12.57 4.83
CA ALA A 71 4.62 -12.69 5.14
C ALA A 71 4.91 -13.51 6.42
N GLY A 72 4.29 -14.68 6.54
CA GLY A 72 4.40 -15.57 7.70
C GLY A 72 4.24 -14.83 9.02
N SER A 73 5.19 -15.03 9.95
CA SER A 73 5.14 -14.49 11.31
C SER A 73 5.30 -12.97 11.42
N LEU A 74 5.59 -12.26 10.33
CA LEU A 74 5.61 -10.78 10.34
C LEU A 74 4.20 -10.20 10.32
N VAL A 75 3.20 -10.98 9.90
CA VAL A 75 1.79 -10.64 10.02
C VAL A 75 1.23 -11.36 11.24
N ASN A 76 0.57 -10.62 12.12
CA ASN A 76 -0.03 -11.18 13.32
C ASN A 76 -1.16 -12.15 12.94
N SER A 77 -1.16 -13.36 13.52
CA SER A 77 -2.23 -14.34 13.29
C SER A 77 -3.60 -13.82 13.70
N GLU A 78 -3.68 -13.01 14.76
CA GLU A 78 -4.95 -12.41 15.20
C GLU A 78 -5.58 -11.52 14.14
N LEU A 79 -4.78 -10.93 13.24
CA LEU A 79 -5.30 -10.16 12.10
C LEU A 79 -5.95 -11.08 11.07
N LEU A 80 -5.31 -12.21 10.78
CA LEU A 80 -5.81 -13.22 9.84
C LEU A 80 -7.09 -13.85 10.38
N ASP A 81 -7.10 -14.23 11.67
CA ASP A 81 -8.28 -14.79 12.34
C ASP A 81 -9.42 -13.76 12.46
N ALA A 82 -9.12 -12.46 12.54
CA ALA A 82 -10.16 -11.44 12.66
C ALA A 82 -10.81 -11.06 11.33
N TYR A 83 -10.04 -11.06 10.24
CA TYR A 83 -10.44 -10.44 8.98
C TYR A 83 -10.31 -11.34 7.74
N CYS A 84 -9.77 -12.54 7.85
CA CYS A 84 -9.54 -13.44 6.72
C CYS A 84 -10.16 -14.83 6.92
N ASP A 85 -11.15 -14.96 7.81
CA ASP A 85 -11.77 -16.25 8.19
C ASP A 85 -12.37 -17.02 7.00
N ASP A 86 -12.87 -16.30 6.00
CA ASP A 86 -13.47 -16.88 4.79
C ASP A 86 -12.45 -17.13 3.65
N ALA A 87 -11.21 -16.68 3.82
CA ALA A 87 -10.16 -16.75 2.81
C ALA A 87 -9.27 -17.99 2.99
N GLU A 88 -8.76 -18.55 1.89
CA GLU A 88 -7.60 -19.43 1.97
C GLU A 88 -6.37 -18.59 2.37
N THR A 89 -5.71 -18.97 3.47
CA THR A 89 -4.53 -18.26 3.96
C THR A 89 -3.25 -19.01 3.62
N VAL A 90 -2.33 -18.33 2.92
CA VAL A 90 -1.06 -18.91 2.47
C VAL A 90 0.11 -18.08 3.00
N SER A 91 0.98 -18.71 3.78
CA SER A 91 2.27 -18.11 4.14
C SER A 91 3.24 -18.15 2.96
N SER A 92 3.85 -17.00 2.65
CA SER A 92 4.93 -16.89 1.66
C SER A 92 6.28 -17.39 2.17
N ILE A 93 6.41 -17.70 3.47
CA ILE A 93 7.66 -18.25 4.01
C ILE A 93 7.95 -19.60 3.33
N GLY A 94 9.16 -19.71 2.81
CA GLY A 94 9.65 -20.93 2.16
C GLY A 94 9.10 -21.15 0.75
N LYS A 95 8.45 -20.13 0.14
CA LYS A 95 8.03 -20.13 -1.26
C LYS A 95 8.83 -19.12 -2.06
N ASP A 96 9.17 -19.48 -3.29
CA ASP A 96 9.71 -18.53 -4.27
C ASP A 96 8.61 -17.88 -5.12
N LEU A 97 9.02 -17.06 -6.09
CA LEU A 97 8.11 -16.32 -6.94
C LEU A 97 7.39 -17.27 -7.93
N GLU A 98 8.11 -18.27 -8.42
CA GLU A 98 7.61 -19.31 -9.31
C GLU A 98 6.52 -20.15 -8.66
N GLU A 99 6.57 -20.33 -7.35
CA GLU A 99 5.54 -20.98 -6.54
C GLU A 99 4.36 -20.05 -6.20
N LEU A 100 4.61 -18.77 -5.91
CA LEU A 100 3.57 -17.84 -5.48
C LEU A 100 2.72 -17.28 -6.62
N ILE A 101 3.31 -16.99 -7.78
CA ILE A 101 2.57 -16.39 -8.92
C ILE A 101 1.41 -17.27 -9.39
N PRO A 102 1.56 -18.61 -9.57
CA PRO A 102 0.45 -19.46 -9.99
C PRO A 102 -0.74 -19.39 -9.02
N LEU A 103 -0.48 -19.39 -7.71
CA LEU A 103 -1.53 -19.29 -6.68
C LEU A 103 -2.35 -17.99 -6.79
N MET A 104 -1.69 -16.92 -7.21
CA MET A 104 -2.26 -15.57 -7.30
C MET A 104 -3.02 -15.30 -8.61
N ARG A 105 -2.76 -16.09 -9.65
CA ARG A 105 -3.27 -15.85 -11.01
C ARG A 105 -4.60 -16.53 -11.29
N ASP A 106 -4.81 -17.69 -10.68
CA ASP A 106 -5.93 -18.60 -10.96
C ASP A 106 -7.13 -18.28 -10.05
#